data_AF-A0A3D3SUR8-F1
#
_entry.id   AF-A0A3D3SUR8-F1
#
_cell.length_a   1.000
_cell.length_b   1.000
_cell.length_c   1.000
_cell.angle_alpha   90.00
_cell.angle_beta   90.00
_cell.angle_gamma   90.00
#
_symmetry.space_group_name_H-M   'P 1'
#
loop_
_entity.id
_entity.type
_entity.pdbx_description
1 polymer ?
#
loop_
_entity_poly.entity_id
_entity_poly.type
_entity_poly.pdbx_seq_one_letter_code
_entity_poly.pdbx_strand_id
1 'polypeptide(L)'
;MRILVSVAAILSCVVTPPAVAESMSANLIDAAVEQRLDAIMKEMTLEQKIAQMIQPEIKSVTPQDIRRYGFGSILNGGGSFPQQNKQATIADWVALADSFYEASVDTSGGHAGIPIMWGTDAVHGHNNVLGATIFPHNIGLGAARNPALIEAIGAATNTSAEKIAAAKQAVLPMIQQTLAKSPIKGRITVSGYEGSELLVARMLIESGADVRYVGTACPRTAMSAADRDWLEAKGVHVQYRASLEQDLAAVEEFKPNLAIGTTPVVQKAKEQSIPSLYFTNLISARPLMGAAGAGSLAQVVNAALANQERFNVMKDFFGDVGMKDNAGIWRDTPQARPEFKAIVRRQQEKRAARREKEAIGT
;
A
#
# COMPACT_ATOMS: atom_id res chain seq x y z
N MET A 1 -19.93 0.01 -24.90
CA MET A 1 -20.33 0.93 -23.82
C MET A 1 -19.04 1.51 -23.24
N ARG A 2 -18.85 2.83 -23.30
CA ARG A 2 -17.59 3.49 -22.90
C ARG A 2 -17.53 3.51 -21.37
N ILE A 3 -16.64 2.71 -20.78
CA ILE A 3 -16.29 2.82 -19.36
C ILE A 3 -15.60 4.19 -19.18
N LEU A 4 -16.25 5.11 -18.48
CA LEU A 4 -15.60 6.34 -18.04
C LEU A 4 -14.65 5.98 -16.89
N VAL A 5 -13.38 5.78 -17.22
CA VAL A 5 -12.31 5.76 -16.22
C VAL A 5 -12.02 7.22 -15.87
N SER A 6 -12.56 7.72 -14.76
CA SER A 6 -12.12 8.99 -14.20
C SER A 6 -10.72 8.80 -13.61
N VAL A 7 -9.69 9.08 -14.42
CA VAL A 7 -8.34 9.27 -13.93
C VAL A 7 -8.31 10.64 -13.25
N ALA A 8 -8.31 10.67 -11.93
CA ALA A 8 -7.92 11.87 -11.20
C ALA A 8 -6.42 12.11 -11.45
N ALA A 9 -6.10 12.92 -12.45
CA ALA A 9 -4.76 13.45 -12.62
C ALA A 9 -4.47 14.39 -11.45
N ILE A 10 -3.67 13.94 -10.48
CA ILE A 10 -3.04 14.84 -9.51
C ILE A 10 -2.02 15.65 -10.30
N LEU A 11 -2.45 16.83 -10.75
CA LEU A 11 -1.59 17.83 -11.35
C LEU A 11 -0.53 18.18 -10.31
N SER A 12 0.73 17.87 -10.64
CA SER A 12 1.86 18.13 -9.77
C SER A 12 1.90 19.61 -9.37
N CYS A 13 2.14 19.90 -8.09
CA CYS A 13 2.51 21.23 -7.62
C CYS A 13 3.78 21.73 -8.35
N VAL A 14 3.59 22.38 -9.51
CA VAL A 14 4.28 23.64 -9.76
C VAL A 14 3.69 24.60 -8.74
N VAL A 15 4.51 25.39 -8.06
CA VAL A 15 4.03 26.46 -7.18
C VAL A 15 3.21 27.43 -8.03
N THR A 16 1.91 27.22 -8.09
CA THR A 16 0.96 28.15 -8.68
C THR A 16 0.72 29.28 -7.67
N PRO A 17 0.77 30.55 -8.10
CA PRO A 17 0.43 31.66 -7.22
C PRO A 17 -0.99 31.48 -6.65
N PRO A 18 -1.26 31.88 -5.39
CA PRO A 18 -2.54 31.64 -4.71
C PRO A 18 -3.76 32.13 -5.50
N ALA A 19 -3.61 33.19 -6.31
CA ALA A 19 -4.68 33.72 -7.17
C ALA A 19 -5.13 32.77 -8.31
N VAL A 20 -4.31 31.78 -8.70
CA VAL A 20 -4.63 30.79 -9.74
C VAL A 20 -5.37 29.58 -9.15
N ALA A 21 -5.15 29.27 -7.87
CA ALA A 21 -5.84 28.19 -7.17
C ALA A 21 -7.31 28.55 -6.88
N GLU A 22 -7.59 29.81 -6.51
CA GLU A 22 -8.96 30.28 -6.30
C GLU A 22 -9.79 30.26 -7.59
N SER A 23 -9.22 30.65 -8.73
CA SER A 23 -9.93 30.68 -10.03
C SER A 23 -10.18 29.30 -10.64
N MET A 24 -9.35 28.29 -10.29
CA MET A 24 -9.57 26.90 -10.68
C MET A 24 -10.68 26.22 -9.86
N SER A 25 -10.83 26.55 -8.57
CA SER A 25 -11.90 25.99 -7.73
C SER A 25 -13.29 26.50 -8.12
N ALA A 26 -13.38 27.77 -8.54
CA ALA A 26 -14.64 28.40 -8.95
C ALA A 26 -15.24 27.79 -10.24
N ASN A 27 -14.43 27.10 -11.06
CA ASN A 27 -14.88 26.42 -12.29
C ASN A 27 -15.23 24.93 -12.09
N LEU A 28 -15.12 24.39 -10.87
CA LEU A 28 -15.44 22.98 -10.58
C LEU A 28 -16.88 22.77 -10.08
N ILE A 29 -17.60 23.85 -9.74
CA ILE A 29 -18.98 23.81 -9.25
C ILE A 29 -19.92 24.13 -10.41
N ASP A 30 -20.48 23.08 -11.01
CA ASP A 30 -21.51 23.22 -12.04
C ASP A 30 -22.88 23.36 -11.37
N ALA A 31 -23.52 24.51 -11.54
CA ALA A 31 -24.82 24.81 -10.94
C ALA A 31 -25.91 23.79 -11.34
N ALA A 32 -25.84 23.20 -12.54
CA ALA A 32 -26.78 22.17 -12.96
C ALA A 32 -26.53 20.84 -12.23
N VAL A 33 -25.27 20.53 -11.89
CA VAL A 33 -24.92 19.37 -11.05
C VAL A 33 -25.40 19.59 -9.63
N GLU A 34 -25.14 20.75 -9.03
CA GLU A 34 -25.61 21.09 -7.68
C GLU A 34 -27.14 21.02 -7.55
N GLN A 35 -27.86 21.57 -8.53
CA GLN A 35 -29.32 21.51 -8.55
C GLN A 35 -29.85 20.06 -8.62
N ARG A 36 -29.14 19.18 -9.34
CA ARG A 36 -29.46 17.75 -9.41
C ARG A 36 -29.14 17.02 -8.10
N LEU A 37 -28.03 17.37 -7.45
CA LEU A 37 -27.66 16.83 -6.14
C LEU A 37 -28.71 17.20 -5.09
N ASP A 38 -29.15 18.46 -5.05
CA ASP A 38 -30.20 18.93 -4.15
C ASP A 38 -31.51 18.16 -4.34
N ALA A 39 -31.92 17.93 -5.60
CA ALA A 39 -33.12 17.17 -5.92
C ALA A 39 -33.04 15.72 -5.39
N ILE A 40 -31.93 15.03 -5.65
CA ILE A 40 -31.70 13.65 -5.18
C ILE A 40 -31.66 13.60 -3.65
N MET A 41 -30.90 14.50 -3.02
CA MET A 41 -30.75 14.54 -1.56
C MET A 41 -32.06 14.85 -0.83
N LYS A 42 -32.98 15.58 -1.47
CA LYS A 42 -34.30 15.87 -0.91
C LYS A 42 -35.22 14.65 -0.90
N GLU A 43 -35.09 13.76 -1.88
CA GLU A 43 -35.90 12.54 -2.00
C GLU A 43 -35.35 11.37 -1.19
N MET A 44 -34.07 11.41 -0.81
CA MET A 44 -33.44 10.36 0.00
C MET A 44 -33.86 10.39 1.46
N THR A 45 -34.16 9.21 1.99
CA THR A 45 -34.26 8.92 3.43
C THR A 45 -32.91 9.08 4.14
N LEU A 46 -32.93 9.13 5.48
CA LEU A 46 -31.69 9.20 6.27
C LEU A 46 -30.83 7.95 6.07
N GLU A 47 -31.44 6.78 6.04
CA GLU A 47 -30.79 5.49 5.83
C GLU A 47 -30.08 5.44 4.47
N GLN A 48 -30.73 5.93 3.41
CA GLN A 48 -30.12 6.02 2.08
C GLN A 48 -28.93 6.99 2.08
N LYS A 49 -29.00 8.11 2.80
CA LYS A 49 -27.88 9.05 2.93
C LYS A 49 -26.69 8.41 3.65
N ILE A 50 -26.94 7.70 4.73
CA ILE A 50 -25.91 6.95 5.47
C ILE A 50 -25.29 5.88 4.58
N ALA A 51 -26.10 5.14 3.82
CA ALA A 51 -25.60 4.10 2.91
C ALA A 51 -24.64 4.67 1.85
N GLN A 52 -24.90 5.86 1.32
CA GLN A 52 -24.01 6.52 0.37
C GLN A 52 -22.62 6.88 0.97
N MET A 53 -22.50 6.95 2.30
CA MET A 53 -21.24 7.24 3.00
C MET A 53 -20.45 5.97 3.38
N ILE A 54 -20.96 4.77 3.07
CA ILE A 54 -20.34 3.50 3.43
C ILE A 54 -19.66 2.89 2.20
N GLN A 55 -18.44 2.39 2.39
CA GLN A 55 -17.66 1.67 1.38
C GLN A 55 -17.24 0.29 1.93
N PRO A 56 -17.98 -0.79 1.62
CA PRO A 56 -17.60 -2.14 1.97
C PRO A 56 -16.59 -2.73 0.96
N GLU A 57 -15.93 -3.81 1.38
CA GLU A 57 -14.89 -4.49 0.61
C GLU A 57 -15.45 -5.73 -0.10
N ILE A 58 -15.04 -6.01 -1.34
CA ILE A 58 -15.62 -7.06 -2.20
C ILE A 58 -15.52 -8.50 -1.65
N LYS A 59 -14.68 -8.78 -0.65
CA LYS A 59 -14.64 -10.07 0.06
C LYS A 59 -15.80 -10.25 1.03
N SER A 60 -16.49 -9.17 1.38
CA SER A 60 -17.49 -9.11 2.44
C SER A 60 -18.88 -8.67 1.99
N VAL A 61 -19.04 -8.27 0.72
CA VAL A 61 -20.29 -7.72 0.20
C VAL A 61 -20.71 -8.43 -1.09
N THR A 62 -22.01 -8.56 -1.29
CA THR A 62 -22.62 -9.16 -2.49
C THR A 62 -23.52 -8.16 -3.24
N PRO A 63 -23.86 -8.41 -4.51
CA PRO A 63 -24.86 -7.61 -5.22
C PRO A 63 -26.23 -7.58 -4.52
N GLN A 64 -26.58 -8.63 -3.77
CA GLN A 64 -27.80 -8.65 -2.95
C GLN A 64 -27.73 -7.62 -1.82
N ASP A 65 -26.57 -7.45 -1.20
CA ASP A 65 -26.35 -6.43 -0.18
C ASP A 65 -26.43 -5.03 -0.77
N ILE A 66 -25.93 -4.83 -2.00
CA ILE A 66 -26.09 -3.54 -2.71
C ILE A 66 -27.57 -3.25 -2.96
N ARG A 67 -28.35 -4.23 -3.44
CA ARG A 67 -29.82 -4.05 -3.57
C ARG A 67 -30.48 -3.78 -2.22
N ARG A 68 -30.01 -4.39 -1.14
CA ARG A 68 -30.64 -4.23 0.18
C ARG A 68 -30.34 -2.88 0.84
N TYR A 69 -29.10 -2.41 0.72
CA TYR A 69 -28.62 -1.26 1.49
C TYR A 69 -28.39 -0.01 0.64
N GLY A 70 -28.11 -0.15 -0.66
CA GLY A 70 -27.82 0.97 -1.56
C GLY A 70 -26.52 1.69 -1.21
N PHE A 71 -25.44 0.95 -0.94
CA PHE A 71 -24.14 1.54 -0.61
C PHE A 71 -23.60 2.42 -1.75
N GLY A 72 -22.96 3.54 -1.39
CA GLY A 72 -22.48 4.53 -2.38
C GLY A 72 -21.23 4.11 -3.12
N SER A 73 -20.43 3.21 -2.53
CA SER A 73 -19.25 2.67 -3.19
C SER A 73 -18.88 1.29 -2.69
N ILE A 74 -18.02 0.59 -3.43
CA ILE A 74 -17.31 -0.64 -3.03
C ILE A 74 -15.82 -0.50 -3.29
N LEU A 75 -15.01 -1.28 -2.60
CA LEU A 75 -13.56 -1.31 -2.76
C LEU A 75 -13.07 -2.73 -3.03
N ASN A 76 -12.15 -2.90 -3.97
CA ASN A 76 -11.22 -4.02 -3.95
C ASN A 76 -9.86 -3.56 -3.39
N GLY A 77 -9.58 -3.98 -2.16
CA GLY A 77 -8.28 -3.72 -1.54
C GLY A 77 -7.17 -4.60 -2.16
N GLY A 78 -5.93 -4.34 -1.77
CA GLY A 78 -4.78 -5.17 -2.15
C GLY A 78 -5.02 -6.68 -1.96
N GLY A 79 -4.93 -7.44 -3.05
CA GLY A 79 -5.12 -8.90 -3.02
C GLY A 79 -6.57 -9.37 -2.85
N SER A 80 -7.55 -8.53 -3.18
CA SER A 80 -8.95 -8.91 -3.35
C SER A 80 -9.27 -9.09 -4.82
N PHE A 81 -9.88 -10.23 -5.17
CA PHE A 81 -10.15 -10.63 -6.54
C PHE A 81 -11.60 -11.13 -6.66
N PRO A 82 -12.22 -11.04 -7.85
CA PRO A 82 -13.49 -11.70 -8.13
C PRO A 82 -13.46 -13.16 -7.66
N GLN A 83 -14.46 -13.56 -6.87
CA GLN A 83 -14.60 -14.92 -6.33
C GLN A 83 -13.37 -15.42 -5.55
N GLN A 84 -12.57 -14.51 -4.99
CA GLN A 84 -11.27 -14.80 -4.36
C GLN A 84 -10.27 -15.53 -5.28
N ASN A 85 -10.47 -15.47 -6.59
CA ASN A 85 -9.61 -16.11 -7.58
C ASN A 85 -8.48 -15.16 -8.01
N LYS A 86 -7.25 -15.45 -7.57
CA LYS A 86 -6.04 -14.70 -7.97
C LYS A 86 -5.76 -14.68 -9.48
N GLN A 87 -6.37 -15.59 -10.23
CA GLN A 87 -6.24 -15.70 -11.68
C GLN A 87 -7.46 -15.15 -12.43
N ALA A 88 -8.34 -14.40 -11.75
CA ALA A 88 -9.51 -13.76 -12.37
C ALA A 88 -9.11 -12.96 -13.62
N THR A 89 -9.80 -13.25 -14.71
CA THR A 89 -9.62 -12.61 -16.00
C THR A 89 -10.26 -11.23 -16.01
N ILE A 90 -9.91 -10.38 -16.98
CA ILE A 90 -10.57 -9.08 -17.18
C ILE A 90 -12.10 -9.25 -17.33
N ALA A 91 -12.56 -10.31 -17.98
CA ALA A 91 -13.98 -10.60 -18.12
C ALA A 91 -14.65 -10.87 -16.77
N ASP A 92 -13.97 -11.55 -15.84
CA ASP A 92 -14.48 -11.79 -14.48
C ASP A 92 -14.63 -10.49 -13.69
N TRP A 93 -13.68 -9.56 -13.85
CA TRP A 93 -13.75 -8.23 -13.24
C TRP A 93 -14.91 -7.40 -13.79
N VAL A 94 -15.09 -7.40 -15.12
CA VAL A 94 -16.19 -6.69 -15.78
C VAL A 94 -17.54 -7.27 -15.37
N ALA A 95 -17.69 -8.60 -15.40
CA ALA A 95 -18.94 -9.25 -15.00
C ALA A 95 -19.33 -8.93 -13.55
N LEU A 96 -18.35 -8.88 -12.64
CA LEU A 96 -18.60 -8.48 -11.27
C LEU A 96 -19.01 -7.01 -11.17
N ALA A 97 -18.38 -6.12 -11.94
CA ALA A 97 -18.70 -4.69 -11.95
C ALA A 97 -20.11 -4.43 -12.46
N ASP A 98 -20.50 -5.10 -13.55
CA ASP A 98 -21.85 -5.04 -14.10
C ASP A 98 -22.87 -5.53 -13.07
N SER A 99 -22.60 -6.64 -12.37
CA SER A 99 -23.52 -7.17 -11.36
C SER A 99 -23.78 -6.20 -10.19
N PHE A 100 -22.75 -5.45 -9.77
CA PHE A 100 -22.87 -4.43 -8.73
C PHE A 100 -23.56 -3.16 -9.25
N TYR A 101 -23.25 -2.74 -10.48
CA TYR A 101 -23.92 -1.61 -11.14
C TYR A 101 -25.41 -1.87 -11.29
N GLU A 102 -25.80 -3.01 -11.86
CA GLU A 102 -27.20 -3.41 -12.04
C GLU A 102 -27.95 -3.45 -10.71
N ALA A 103 -27.30 -3.95 -9.65
CA ALA A 103 -27.87 -3.93 -8.31
C ALA A 103 -28.06 -2.51 -7.73
N SER A 104 -27.19 -1.56 -8.08
CA SER A 104 -27.23 -0.19 -7.54
C SER A 104 -28.26 0.72 -8.20
N VAL A 105 -28.53 0.51 -9.50
CA VAL A 105 -29.52 1.29 -10.26
C VAL A 105 -30.93 0.69 -10.20
N ASP A 106 -31.08 -0.48 -9.60
CA ASP A 106 -32.37 -1.11 -9.34
C ASP A 106 -33.15 -0.27 -8.32
N THR A 107 -34.23 0.36 -8.78
CA THR A 107 -35.13 1.18 -7.95
C THR A 107 -36.27 0.38 -7.33
N SER A 108 -36.37 -0.93 -7.63
CA SER A 108 -37.37 -1.79 -7.02
C SER A 108 -37.19 -1.80 -5.50
N GLY A 109 -38.29 -1.81 -4.74
CA GLY A 109 -38.22 -1.74 -3.27
C GLY A 109 -37.92 -0.35 -2.69
N GLY A 110 -37.88 0.72 -3.50
CA GLY A 110 -37.79 2.10 -3.02
C GLY A 110 -36.37 2.66 -2.92
N HIS A 111 -35.40 2.05 -3.60
CA HIS A 111 -34.02 2.54 -3.67
C HIS A 111 -33.90 3.76 -4.58
N ALA A 112 -32.95 4.65 -4.27
CA ALA A 112 -32.72 5.90 -4.99
C ALA A 112 -32.13 5.71 -6.41
N GLY A 113 -31.73 4.49 -6.79
CA GLY A 113 -31.17 4.18 -8.11
C GLY A 113 -29.84 4.89 -8.40
N ILE A 114 -29.06 5.17 -7.36
CA ILE A 114 -27.78 5.88 -7.48
C ILE A 114 -26.70 4.87 -7.89
N PRO A 115 -26.01 5.06 -9.03
CA PRO A 115 -24.96 4.16 -9.48
C PRO A 115 -23.83 4.04 -8.46
N ILE A 116 -23.44 2.79 -8.17
CA ILE A 116 -22.34 2.53 -7.25
C ILE A 116 -20.99 2.90 -7.87
N MET A 117 -20.11 3.49 -7.07
CA MET A 117 -18.72 3.70 -7.45
C MET A 117 -17.84 2.53 -7.02
N TRP A 118 -16.95 2.07 -7.90
CA TRP A 118 -15.96 1.06 -7.56
C TRP A 118 -14.58 1.70 -7.39
N GLY A 119 -14.05 1.70 -6.17
CA GLY A 119 -12.66 2.03 -5.87
C GLY A 119 -11.72 0.83 -6.00
N THR A 120 -10.57 1.03 -6.64
CA THR A 120 -9.49 0.02 -6.69
C THR A 120 -8.17 0.66 -6.31
N ASP A 121 -7.32 -0.09 -5.60
CA ASP A 121 -5.92 0.28 -5.39
C ASP A 121 -5.13 0.03 -6.69
N ALA A 122 -5.19 0.99 -7.63
CA ALA A 122 -4.44 0.97 -8.89
C ALA A 122 -3.25 1.95 -8.82
N VAL A 123 -2.30 1.66 -7.95
CA VAL A 123 -1.28 2.61 -7.49
C VAL A 123 -0.09 2.77 -8.45
N HIS A 124 0.05 1.88 -9.43
CA HIS A 124 1.08 1.95 -10.48
C HIS A 124 0.71 1.13 -11.73
N GLY A 125 -0.49 1.39 -12.24
CA GLY A 125 -1.22 0.46 -13.10
C GLY A 125 -2.20 -0.38 -12.28
N HIS A 126 -3.06 -1.14 -12.94
CA HIS A 126 -4.09 -1.92 -12.24
C HIS A 126 -3.48 -3.21 -11.65
N ASN A 127 -2.68 -3.06 -10.59
CA ASN A 127 -1.85 -4.12 -9.99
C ASN A 127 -2.61 -5.35 -9.45
N ASN A 128 -3.94 -5.24 -9.29
CA ASN A 128 -4.81 -6.36 -8.94
C ASN A 128 -5.30 -7.18 -10.14
N VAL A 129 -5.18 -6.68 -11.38
CA VAL A 129 -5.62 -7.37 -12.60
C VAL A 129 -4.45 -8.10 -13.26
N LEU A 130 -4.61 -9.41 -13.47
CA LEU A 130 -3.62 -10.24 -14.12
C LEU A 130 -3.39 -9.77 -15.57
N GLY A 131 -2.13 -9.55 -15.93
CA GLY A 131 -1.74 -9.08 -17.27
C GLY A 131 -1.83 -7.57 -17.47
N ALA A 132 -2.27 -6.81 -16.46
CA ALA A 132 -2.20 -5.35 -16.53
C ALA A 132 -0.75 -4.87 -16.60
N THR A 133 -0.50 -3.86 -17.44
CA THR A 133 0.79 -3.17 -17.46
C THR A 133 1.03 -2.54 -16.10
N ILE A 134 2.09 -2.99 -15.44
CA ILE A 134 2.54 -2.44 -14.18
C ILE A 134 3.58 -1.37 -14.50
N PHE A 135 3.21 -0.13 -14.28
CA PHE A 135 4.12 0.99 -14.37
C PHE A 135 5.02 1.01 -13.13
N PRO A 136 6.21 1.62 -13.20
CA PRO A 136 6.89 2.05 -12.00
C PRO A 136 5.97 2.97 -11.20
N HIS A 137 5.87 2.79 -9.88
CA HIS A 137 5.21 3.77 -9.00
C HIS A 137 5.76 5.19 -9.22
N ASN A 138 5.04 6.22 -8.78
CA ASN A 138 5.45 7.64 -8.81
C ASN A 138 6.90 7.89 -8.30
N ILE A 139 7.45 6.98 -7.52
CA ILE A 139 8.86 6.90 -7.11
C ILE A 139 9.85 6.83 -8.32
N GLY A 140 9.48 6.19 -9.44
CA GLY A 140 10.37 5.84 -10.54
C GLY A 140 10.78 7.02 -11.43
N LEU A 141 10.04 8.12 -11.38
CA LEU A 141 10.39 9.34 -12.11
C LEU A 141 11.30 10.28 -11.30
N GLY A 142 11.57 9.98 -10.02
CA GLY A 142 12.38 10.88 -9.19
C GLY A 142 13.12 10.32 -7.99
N ALA A 143 13.20 9.00 -7.78
CA ALA A 143 13.84 8.44 -6.58
C ALA A 143 15.20 7.76 -6.84
N ALA A 144 16.14 8.11 -5.96
CA ALA A 144 17.39 7.42 -5.65
C ALA A 144 18.37 7.27 -6.82
N ARG A 145 18.97 8.38 -7.26
CA ARG A 145 20.21 8.44 -8.07
C ARG A 145 20.36 7.30 -9.09
N ASN A 146 19.26 6.94 -9.78
CA ASN A 146 19.17 5.78 -10.65
C ASN A 146 19.17 6.23 -12.11
N PRO A 147 20.36 6.50 -12.70
CA PRO A 147 20.45 6.95 -14.08
C PRO A 147 19.88 5.92 -15.07
N ALA A 148 20.00 4.63 -14.77
CA ALA A 148 19.50 3.55 -15.62
C ALA A 148 17.98 3.56 -15.72
N LEU A 149 17.27 3.92 -14.65
CA LEU A 149 15.82 4.06 -14.68
C LEU A 149 15.38 5.25 -15.53
N ILE A 150 16.07 6.39 -15.41
CA ILE A 150 15.79 7.56 -16.26
C ILE A 150 16.07 7.26 -17.74
N GLU A 151 17.13 6.49 -18.03
CA GLU A 151 17.43 6.02 -19.39
C GLU A 151 16.37 5.05 -19.91
N ALA A 152 15.90 4.10 -19.09
CA ALA A 152 14.83 3.17 -19.47
C ALA A 152 13.50 3.90 -19.72
N ILE A 153 13.16 4.90 -18.90
CA ILE A 153 12.00 5.77 -19.09
C ILE A 153 12.16 6.58 -20.38
N GLY A 154 13.34 7.17 -20.59
CA GLY A 154 13.66 7.92 -21.80
C GLY A 154 13.52 7.07 -23.07
N ALA A 155 14.01 5.83 -23.05
CA ALA A 155 13.83 4.88 -24.14
C ALA A 155 12.35 4.52 -24.35
N ALA A 156 11.60 4.22 -23.29
CA ALA A 156 10.18 3.90 -23.35
C ALA A 156 9.31 5.07 -23.87
N THR A 157 9.76 6.31 -23.64
CA THR A 157 9.07 7.54 -24.07
C THR A 157 9.62 8.15 -25.35
N ASN A 158 10.57 7.48 -26.00
CA ASN A 158 11.27 7.98 -27.18
C ASN A 158 11.89 9.38 -26.98
N THR A 159 12.38 9.66 -25.78
CA THR A 159 13.07 10.91 -25.42
C THR A 159 14.53 10.84 -25.87
N SER A 160 15.05 11.94 -26.45
CA SER A 160 16.44 11.98 -26.91
C SER A 160 17.45 11.83 -25.77
N ALA A 161 18.60 11.21 -26.07
CA ALA A 161 19.70 11.07 -25.13
C ALA A 161 20.17 12.41 -24.54
N GLU A 162 20.15 13.47 -25.34
CA GLU A 162 20.48 14.83 -24.91
C GLU A 162 19.50 15.35 -23.83
N LYS A 163 18.20 15.17 -24.02
CA LYS A 163 17.17 15.57 -23.04
C LYS A 163 17.26 14.76 -21.75
N ILE A 164 17.57 13.46 -21.87
CA ILE A 164 17.81 12.57 -20.72
C ILE A 164 19.05 13.06 -19.93
N ALA A 165 20.15 13.35 -20.63
CA ALA A 165 21.38 13.85 -20.01
C ALA A 165 21.17 15.19 -19.31
N ALA A 166 20.47 16.13 -19.96
CA ALA A 166 20.14 17.43 -19.40
C ALA A 166 19.28 17.30 -18.12
N ALA A 167 18.27 16.43 -18.14
CA ALA A 167 17.43 16.16 -16.96
C ALA A 167 18.24 15.56 -15.80
N LYS A 168 19.12 14.60 -16.09
CA LYS A 168 20.04 14.00 -15.10
C LYS A 168 20.96 15.07 -14.49
N GLN A 169 21.56 15.91 -15.32
CA GLN A 169 22.48 16.96 -14.86
C GLN A 169 21.79 18.00 -13.98
N ALA A 170 20.54 18.35 -14.30
CA ALA A 170 19.78 19.31 -13.52
C ALA A 170 19.38 18.77 -12.14
N VAL A 171 18.93 17.52 -12.06
CA VAL A 171 18.22 17.02 -10.86
C VAL A 171 19.12 16.24 -9.89
N LEU A 172 20.10 15.47 -10.38
CA LEU A 172 20.90 14.59 -9.54
C LEU A 172 21.72 15.31 -8.44
N PRO A 173 22.37 16.46 -8.71
CA PRO A 173 23.12 17.17 -7.67
C PRO A 173 22.23 17.65 -6.52
N MET A 174 21.01 18.12 -6.82
CA MET A 174 20.07 18.60 -5.81
C MET A 174 19.60 17.46 -4.90
N ILE A 175 19.27 16.29 -5.49
CA ILE A 175 18.91 15.09 -4.72
C ILE A 175 20.06 14.72 -3.78
N GLN A 176 21.29 14.66 -4.30
CA GLN A 176 22.46 14.31 -3.51
C GLN A 176 22.67 15.27 -2.33
N GLN A 177 22.54 16.58 -2.57
CA GLN A 177 22.67 17.57 -1.51
C GLN A 177 21.58 17.40 -0.44
N THR A 178 20.34 17.10 -0.83
CA THR A 178 19.25 16.90 0.13
C THR A 178 19.44 15.63 0.96
N LEU A 179 19.80 14.50 0.35
CA LEU A 179 20.07 13.26 1.07
C LEU A 179 21.21 13.46 2.09
N ALA A 180 22.26 14.20 1.71
CA ALA A 180 23.37 14.51 2.61
C ALA A 180 23.00 15.44 3.78
N LYS A 181 22.01 16.31 3.62
CA LYS A 181 21.55 17.25 4.66
C LYS A 181 20.75 16.57 5.78
N SER A 182 20.20 15.39 5.54
CA SER A 182 19.32 14.71 6.49
C SER A 182 19.67 13.22 6.56
N PRO A 183 20.85 12.88 7.12
CA PRO A 183 21.25 11.49 7.20
C PRO A 183 20.28 10.68 8.07
N ILE A 184 20.05 9.45 7.67
CA ILE A 184 19.25 8.47 8.42
C ILE A 184 20.23 7.53 9.10
N LYS A 185 20.20 7.48 10.44
CA LYS A 185 21.04 6.57 11.22
C LYS A 185 20.15 5.53 11.91
N GLY A 186 20.22 4.30 11.43
CA GLY A 186 19.49 3.18 11.99
C GLY A 186 19.39 2.03 11.02
N ARG A 187 19.16 0.83 11.56
CA ARG A 187 18.87 -0.35 10.77
C ARG A 187 17.41 -0.40 10.38
N ILE A 188 17.14 -0.66 9.11
CA ILE A 188 15.78 -0.66 8.55
C ILE A 188 15.55 -1.92 7.73
N THR A 189 14.44 -2.62 7.99
CA THR A 189 13.90 -3.62 7.07
C THR A 189 12.78 -2.98 6.26
N VAL A 190 12.73 -3.28 4.96
CA VAL A 190 11.70 -2.74 4.06
C VAL A 190 10.92 -3.90 3.47
N SER A 191 9.60 -3.88 3.55
CA SER A 191 8.75 -4.78 2.78
C SER A 191 7.44 -4.15 2.32
N GLY A 192 6.83 -4.74 1.30
CA GLY A 192 5.62 -4.22 0.68
C GLY A 192 5.13 -5.07 -0.48
N TYR A 193 4.15 -4.55 -1.21
CA TYR A 193 3.49 -5.25 -2.32
C TYR A 193 3.39 -4.40 -3.61
N GLU A 194 4.19 -3.34 -3.67
CA GLU A 194 4.09 -2.26 -4.67
C GLU A 194 5.28 -2.24 -5.65
N GLY A 195 6.35 -2.97 -5.36
CA GLY A 195 7.56 -3.04 -6.19
C GLY A 195 8.47 -1.82 -6.05
N SER A 196 7.97 -0.72 -5.48
CA SER A 196 8.73 0.48 -5.14
C SER A 196 9.67 0.28 -3.94
N GLU A 197 9.58 -0.85 -3.23
CA GLU A 197 10.39 -1.13 -2.04
C GLU A 197 11.89 -1.06 -2.34
N LEU A 198 12.33 -1.52 -3.52
CA LEU A 198 13.73 -1.49 -3.93
C LEU A 198 14.25 -0.04 -4.07
N LEU A 199 13.43 0.84 -4.65
CA LEU A 199 13.78 2.25 -4.83
C LEU A 199 13.78 3.00 -3.49
N VAL A 200 12.84 2.69 -2.60
CA VAL A 200 12.85 3.20 -1.22
C VAL A 200 14.11 2.74 -0.50
N ALA A 201 14.43 1.45 -0.55
CA ALA A 201 15.61 0.89 0.10
C ALA A 201 16.91 1.53 -0.40
N ARG A 202 17.01 1.78 -1.71
CA ARG A 202 18.11 2.54 -2.30
C ARG A 202 18.22 3.93 -1.70
N MET A 203 17.11 4.68 -1.64
CA MET A 203 17.08 6.03 -1.07
C MET A 203 17.48 6.04 0.42
N LEU A 204 17.05 5.04 1.19
CA LEU A 204 17.41 4.87 2.59
C LEU A 204 18.92 4.65 2.74
N ILE A 205 19.51 3.76 1.94
CA ILE A 205 20.96 3.51 1.94
C ILE A 205 21.73 4.76 1.51
N GLU A 206 21.28 5.46 0.47
CA GLU A 206 21.91 6.71 0.02
C GLU A 206 21.78 7.85 1.05
N SER A 207 20.73 7.81 1.88
CA SER A 207 20.57 8.68 3.07
C SER A 207 21.41 8.21 4.26
N GLY A 208 22.12 7.08 4.17
CA GLY A 208 23.02 6.56 5.22
C GLY A 208 22.43 5.48 6.14
N ALA A 209 21.21 4.99 5.88
CA ALA A 209 20.59 3.94 6.67
C ALA A 209 21.27 2.57 6.45
N ASP A 210 21.22 1.71 7.46
CA ASP A 210 21.65 0.30 7.37
C ASP A 210 20.48 -0.58 6.93
N VAL A 211 20.33 -0.82 5.62
CA VAL A 211 19.27 -1.70 5.10
C VAL A 211 19.84 -3.08 4.83
N ARG A 212 19.22 -4.13 5.37
CA ARG A 212 19.67 -5.54 5.21
C ARG A 212 18.69 -6.42 4.43
N TYR A 213 17.42 -6.04 4.40
CA TYR A 213 16.35 -6.81 3.77
C TYR A 213 15.38 -5.90 3.03
N VAL A 214 15.01 -6.33 1.82
CA VAL A 214 13.98 -5.72 0.99
C VAL A 214 13.08 -6.81 0.43
N GLY A 215 11.86 -6.89 0.95
CA GLY A 215 10.82 -7.82 0.48
C GLY A 215 9.80 -7.13 -0.41
N THR A 216 9.43 -7.77 -1.52
CA THR A 216 8.33 -7.29 -2.36
C THR A 216 7.44 -8.44 -2.82
N ALA A 217 6.11 -8.27 -2.74
CA ALA A 217 5.15 -9.24 -3.28
C ALA A 217 5.12 -9.24 -4.81
N CYS A 218 5.71 -8.22 -5.45
CA CYS A 218 5.80 -8.11 -6.90
C CYS A 218 6.75 -9.16 -7.49
N PRO A 219 6.54 -9.57 -8.75
CA PRO A 219 7.49 -10.42 -9.46
C PRO A 219 8.76 -9.65 -9.81
N ARG A 220 9.83 -10.39 -10.07
CA ARG A 220 11.04 -9.85 -10.70
C ARG A 220 10.71 -9.37 -12.12
N THR A 221 11.16 -8.17 -12.46
CA THR A 221 10.99 -7.59 -13.79
C THR A 221 12.33 -7.10 -14.34
N ALA A 222 12.40 -6.85 -15.65
CA ALA A 222 13.57 -6.19 -16.24
C ALA A 222 13.78 -4.78 -15.66
N MET A 223 12.68 -4.07 -15.38
CA MET A 223 12.72 -2.71 -14.84
C MET A 223 13.29 -2.65 -13.42
N SER A 224 13.09 -3.69 -12.61
CA SER A 224 13.62 -3.76 -11.24
C SER A 224 15.04 -4.33 -11.16
N ALA A 225 15.64 -4.73 -12.29
CA ALA A 225 16.94 -5.41 -12.31
C ALA A 225 18.07 -4.51 -11.84
N ALA A 226 18.14 -3.26 -12.32
CA ALA A 226 19.20 -2.33 -11.95
C ALA A 226 19.23 -2.02 -10.45
N ASP A 227 18.06 -1.85 -9.82
CA ASP A 227 17.98 -1.62 -8.38
C ASP A 227 18.27 -2.88 -7.58
N ARG A 228 17.80 -4.06 -8.05
CA ARG A 228 18.17 -5.34 -7.44
C ARG A 228 19.68 -5.52 -7.40
N ASP A 229 20.33 -5.41 -8.56
CA ASP A 229 21.78 -5.64 -8.69
C ASP A 229 22.57 -4.66 -7.81
N TRP A 230 22.12 -3.41 -7.74
CA TRP A 230 22.74 -2.41 -6.87
C TRP A 230 22.57 -2.71 -5.38
N LEU A 231 21.38 -3.19 -4.96
CA LEU A 231 21.10 -3.56 -3.57
C LEU A 231 21.86 -4.82 -3.16
N GLU A 232 21.84 -5.86 -4.00
CA GLU A 232 22.57 -7.12 -3.76
C GLU A 232 24.08 -6.87 -3.69
N ALA A 233 24.63 -6.00 -4.55
CA ALA A 233 26.04 -5.60 -4.48
C ALA A 233 26.42 -4.87 -3.17
N LYS A 234 25.44 -4.36 -2.43
CA LYS A 234 25.62 -3.78 -1.08
C LYS A 234 25.35 -4.77 0.05
N GLY A 235 25.11 -6.03 -0.27
CA GLY A 235 24.82 -7.09 0.71
C GLY A 235 23.40 -7.05 1.25
N VAL A 236 22.46 -6.41 0.53
CA VAL A 236 21.03 -6.41 0.88
C VAL A 236 20.39 -7.69 0.36
N HIS A 237 19.64 -8.40 1.21
CA HIS A 237 18.79 -9.52 0.77
C HIS A 237 17.54 -8.98 0.06
N VAL A 238 17.42 -9.23 -1.24
CA VAL A 238 16.26 -8.83 -2.04
C VAL A 238 15.36 -10.04 -2.28
N GLN A 239 14.15 -10.02 -1.71
CA GLN A 239 13.17 -11.09 -1.85
C GLN A 239 12.02 -10.65 -2.74
N TYR A 240 11.93 -11.23 -3.95
CA TYR A 240 10.73 -11.14 -4.79
C TYR A 240 9.71 -12.19 -4.40
N ARG A 241 8.43 -11.93 -4.68
CA ARG A 241 7.31 -12.77 -4.22
C ARG A 241 7.42 -13.09 -2.73
N ALA A 242 7.85 -12.09 -1.94
CA ALA A 242 8.00 -12.23 -0.50
C ALA A 242 6.67 -12.65 0.13
N SER A 243 6.72 -13.73 0.89
CA SER A 243 5.65 -14.16 1.78
C SER A 243 5.69 -13.35 3.08
N LEU A 244 4.57 -13.33 3.80
CA LEU A 244 4.53 -12.68 5.11
C LEU A 244 5.54 -13.32 6.07
N GLU A 245 5.66 -14.64 6.05
CA GLU A 245 6.58 -15.40 6.89
C GLU A 245 8.04 -14.97 6.68
N GLN A 246 8.44 -14.72 5.43
CA GLN A 246 9.78 -14.23 5.10
C GLN A 246 10.01 -12.81 5.61
N ASP A 247 9.04 -11.92 5.43
CA ASP A 247 9.14 -10.54 5.94
C ASP A 247 9.23 -10.51 7.47
N LEU A 248 8.46 -11.35 8.16
CA LEU A 248 8.52 -11.47 9.62
C LEU A 248 9.86 -12.06 10.09
N ALA A 249 10.35 -13.09 9.40
CA ALA A 249 11.66 -13.68 9.68
C ALA A 249 12.79 -12.64 9.52
N ALA A 250 12.71 -11.77 8.51
CA ALA A 250 13.68 -10.70 8.32
C ALA A 250 13.67 -9.68 9.47
N VAL A 251 12.51 -9.33 10.01
CA VAL A 251 12.43 -8.46 11.19
C VAL A 251 13.10 -9.12 12.41
N GLU A 252 12.84 -10.40 12.62
CA GLU A 252 13.42 -11.18 13.74
C GLU A 252 14.94 -11.38 13.60
N GLU A 253 15.41 -11.69 12.40
CA GLU A 253 16.82 -11.91 12.09
C GLU A 253 17.63 -10.61 12.19
N PHE A 254 17.18 -9.56 11.51
CA PHE A 254 17.98 -8.33 11.37
C PHE A 254 17.80 -7.36 12.53
N LYS A 255 16.74 -7.51 13.35
CA LYS A 255 16.43 -6.66 14.51
C LYS A 255 16.56 -5.17 14.20
N PRO A 256 15.73 -4.65 13.29
CA PRO A 256 15.85 -3.27 12.84
C PRO A 256 15.50 -2.27 13.96
N ASN A 257 16.03 -1.05 13.85
CA ASN A 257 15.57 0.09 14.63
C ASN A 257 14.23 0.64 14.11
N LEU A 258 13.90 0.36 12.85
CA LEU A 258 12.64 0.73 12.22
C LEU A 258 12.22 -0.35 11.22
N ALA A 259 11.00 -0.87 11.33
CA ALA A 259 10.42 -1.75 10.33
C ALA A 259 9.47 -0.96 9.41
N ILE A 260 9.75 -0.94 8.11
CA ILE A 260 8.84 -0.41 7.10
C ILE A 260 8.21 -1.61 6.40
N GLY A 261 6.89 -1.74 6.43
CA GLY A 261 6.25 -2.99 6.03
C GLY A 261 4.76 -2.88 5.73
N THR A 262 4.19 -4.04 5.37
CA THR A 262 2.74 -4.25 5.31
C THR A 262 2.11 -4.22 6.71
N THR A 263 0.78 -4.17 6.79
CA THR A 263 0.07 -4.07 8.08
C THR A 263 0.47 -5.18 9.07
N PRO A 264 0.55 -6.46 8.68
CA PRO A 264 0.95 -7.52 9.62
C PRO A 264 2.40 -7.39 10.09
N VAL A 265 3.32 -6.95 9.22
CA VAL A 265 4.73 -6.72 9.57
C VAL A 265 4.85 -5.58 10.58
N VAL A 266 4.15 -4.48 10.35
CA VAL A 266 4.10 -3.33 11.27
C VAL A 266 3.51 -3.75 12.62
N GLN A 267 2.41 -4.51 12.63
CA GLN A 267 1.83 -5.03 13.87
C GLN A 267 2.85 -5.85 14.67
N LYS A 268 3.50 -6.82 14.01
CA LYS A 268 4.51 -7.67 14.64
C LYS A 268 5.70 -6.87 15.18
N ALA A 269 6.20 -5.90 14.42
CA ALA A 269 7.27 -5.02 14.86
C ALA A 269 6.88 -4.23 16.13
N LYS A 270 5.66 -3.68 16.18
CA LYS A 270 5.16 -2.95 17.35
C LYS A 270 5.01 -3.83 18.59
N GLU A 271 4.58 -5.09 18.43
CA GLU A 271 4.57 -6.06 19.54
C GLU A 271 5.96 -6.29 20.14
N GLN A 272 7.01 -6.14 19.34
CA GLN A 272 8.41 -6.22 19.76
C GLN A 272 8.98 -4.87 20.23
N SER A 273 8.15 -3.83 20.33
CA SER A 273 8.55 -2.45 20.62
C SER A 273 9.52 -1.85 19.62
N ILE A 274 9.42 -2.28 18.36
CA ILE A 274 10.16 -1.71 17.25
C ILE A 274 9.27 -0.65 16.58
N PRO A 275 9.72 0.62 16.49
CA PRO A 275 9.07 1.63 15.68
C PRO A 275 8.81 1.10 14.27
N SER A 276 7.67 1.43 13.69
CA SER A 276 7.33 0.90 12.38
C SER A 276 6.36 1.78 11.60
N LEU A 277 6.50 1.73 10.28
CA LEU A 277 5.73 2.54 9.34
C LEU A 277 5.07 1.63 8.31
N TYR A 278 3.79 1.91 8.06
CA TYR A 278 3.06 1.25 6.98
C TYR A 278 3.53 1.76 5.63
N PHE A 279 3.96 0.85 4.75
CA PHE A 279 4.61 1.19 3.49
C PHE A 279 3.73 2.09 2.60
N THR A 280 2.52 1.65 2.26
CA THR A 280 1.66 2.35 1.28
C THR A 280 1.37 3.79 1.70
N ASN A 281 0.82 3.98 2.91
CA ASN A 281 0.30 5.29 3.29
C ASN A 281 1.38 6.25 3.79
N LEU A 282 2.45 5.74 4.42
CA LEU A 282 3.46 6.59 5.05
C LEU A 282 4.73 6.74 4.21
N ILE A 283 4.96 5.85 3.24
CA ILE A 283 6.14 5.86 2.37
C ILE A 283 5.74 6.08 0.92
N SER A 284 4.98 5.15 0.32
CA SER A 284 4.72 5.14 -1.12
C SER A 284 3.82 6.27 -1.61
N ALA A 285 2.81 6.64 -0.81
CA ALA A 285 1.91 7.75 -1.12
C ALA A 285 2.59 9.13 -1.07
N ARG A 286 3.82 9.22 -0.54
CA ARG A 286 4.54 10.49 -0.51
C ARG A 286 5.09 10.83 -1.90
N PRO A 287 5.17 12.12 -2.27
CA PRO A 287 5.90 12.53 -3.46
C PRO A 287 7.39 12.23 -3.25
N LEU A 288 7.85 11.04 -3.62
CA LEU A 288 9.25 10.60 -3.47
C LEU A 288 10.16 11.10 -4.61
N MET A 289 9.69 12.10 -5.37
CA MET A 289 10.40 12.63 -6.53
C MET A 289 11.32 13.79 -6.17
N GLY A 290 12.54 13.75 -6.71
CA GLY A 290 13.46 14.88 -6.67
C GLY A 290 13.95 15.21 -5.26
N ALA A 291 14.49 16.42 -5.11
CA ALA A 291 15.02 16.89 -3.83
C ALA A 291 13.94 16.96 -2.74
N ALA A 292 12.71 17.34 -3.08
CA ALA A 292 11.60 17.41 -2.14
C ALA A 292 11.23 16.03 -1.57
N GLY A 293 11.16 15.00 -2.43
CA GLY A 293 10.87 13.65 -2.01
C GLY A 293 11.95 13.01 -1.15
N ALA A 294 13.21 13.24 -1.49
CA ALA A 294 14.36 12.84 -0.68
C ALA A 294 14.28 13.40 0.75
N GLY A 295 14.01 14.70 0.89
CA GLY A 295 13.87 15.33 2.21
C GLY A 295 12.66 14.82 2.99
N SER A 296 11.53 14.62 2.29
CA SER A 296 10.28 14.12 2.86
C SER A 296 10.43 12.72 3.47
N LEU A 297 11.12 11.79 2.78
CA LEU A 297 11.37 10.45 3.30
C LEU A 297 12.24 10.50 4.56
N ALA A 298 13.35 11.23 4.52
CA ALA A 298 14.27 11.36 5.64
C ALA A 298 13.59 11.94 6.89
N GLN A 299 12.72 12.93 6.71
CA GLN A 299 11.96 13.53 7.81
C GLN A 299 11.09 12.49 8.53
N VAL A 300 10.31 11.69 7.79
CA VAL A 300 9.41 10.69 8.40
C VAL A 300 10.19 9.55 9.05
N VAL A 301 11.24 9.07 8.38
CA VAL A 301 12.05 7.98 8.90
C VAL A 301 12.77 8.39 10.18
N ASN A 302 13.38 9.57 10.21
CA ASN A 302 14.05 10.09 11.41
C ASN A 302 13.06 10.37 12.54
N ALA A 303 11.86 10.89 12.24
CA ALA A 303 10.81 11.07 13.24
C ALA A 303 10.34 9.72 13.82
N ALA A 304 10.21 8.68 12.99
CA ALA A 304 9.84 7.34 13.44
C ALA A 304 10.93 6.71 14.32
N LEU A 305 12.19 6.79 13.91
CA LEU A 305 13.35 6.31 14.68
C LEU A 305 13.44 6.99 16.06
N ALA A 306 13.14 8.29 16.14
CA ALA A 306 13.14 9.04 17.40
C ALA A 306 12.06 8.60 18.40
N ASN A 307 11.06 7.80 17.98
CA ASN A 307 9.99 7.34 18.88
C ASN A 307 10.35 6.09 19.69
N GLN A 308 11.55 5.50 19.54
CA GLN A 308 11.93 4.25 20.25
C GLN A 308 11.63 4.29 21.75
N GLU A 309 11.96 5.41 22.42
CA GLU A 309 11.74 5.51 23.86
C GLU A 309 10.25 5.51 24.24
N ARG A 310 9.39 6.09 23.40
CA ARG A 310 7.94 6.01 23.62
C ARG A 310 7.44 4.58 23.52
N PHE A 311 8.00 3.78 22.61
CA PHE A 311 7.68 2.35 22.50
C PHE A 311 8.12 1.56 23.73
N ASN A 312 9.29 1.89 24.30
CA ASN A 312 9.78 1.27 25.54
C ASN A 312 8.84 1.61 26.72
N VAL A 313 8.50 2.89 26.89
CA VAL A 313 7.56 3.33 27.94
C VAL A 313 6.19 2.66 27.81
N MET A 314 5.65 2.55 26.58
CA MET A 314 4.39 1.85 26.36
C MET A 314 4.48 0.36 26.73
N LYS A 315 5.60 -0.30 26.39
CA LYS A 315 5.82 -1.70 26.75
C LYS A 315 5.91 -1.89 28.26
N ASP A 316 6.65 -1.02 28.95
CA ASP A 316 6.81 -1.08 30.40
C ASP A 316 5.47 -0.83 31.12
N PHE A 317 4.66 0.09 30.58
CA PHE A 317 3.32 0.41 31.11
C PHE A 317 2.33 -0.74 30.91
N PHE A 318 2.23 -1.30 29.70
CA PHE A 318 1.25 -2.35 29.39
C PHE A 318 1.72 -3.76 29.80
N GLY A 319 3.04 -3.98 29.96
CA GLY A 319 3.61 -5.29 30.30
C GLY A 319 3.12 -6.38 29.34
N ASP A 320 2.51 -7.43 29.89
CA ASP A 320 1.96 -8.56 29.12
C ASP A 320 0.47 -8.42 28.80
N VAL A 321 -0.13 -7.25 29.03
CA VAL A 321 -1.56 -7.00 28.70
C VAL A 321 -1.76 -7.12 27.20
N GLY A 322 -2.81 -7.85 26.79
CA GLY A 322 -3.12 -8.04 25.38
C GLY A 322 -2.23 -9.04 24.66
N MET A 323 -1.33 -9.75 25.37
CA MET A 323 -0.45 -10.77 24.81
C MET A 323 -1.02 -12.18 24.99
N LYS A 324 -0.81 -13.05 23.99
CA LYS A 324 -1.14 -14.49 24.03
C LYS A 324 -2.61 -14.72 24.48
N ASP A 325 -2.80 -15.54 25.51
CA ASP A 325 -4.13 -15.91 26.03
C ASP A 325 -4.84 -14.75 26.75
N ASN A 326 -4.12 -13.66 27.03
CA ASN A 326 -4.68 -12.44 27.61
C ASN A 326 -5.08 -11.42 26.53
N ALA A 327 -4.91 -11.75 25.24
CA ALA A 327 -5.34 -10.93 24.11
C ALA A 327 -6.85 -11.02 23.88
N GLY A 328 -7.51 -9.92 23.53
CA GLY A 328 -8.95 -9.89 23.20
C GLY A 328 -9.80 -9.03 24.14
N ILE A 329 -11.10 -8.96 23.84
CA ILE A 329 -12.09 -8.25 24.67
C ILE A 329 -12.81 -9.29 25.51
N TRP A 330 -12.55 -9.28 26.80
CA TRP A 330 -13.09 -10.25 27.74
C TRP A 330 -14.14 -9.60 28.63
N ARG A 331 -15.27 -10.29 28.83
CA ARG A 331 -16.27 -9.92 29.83
C ARG A 331 -15.91 -10.47 31.21
N ASP A 332 -15.26 -11.63 31.23
CA ASP A 332 -14.80 -12.34 32.43
C ASP A 332 -13.30 -12.64 32.32
N THR A 333 -12.59 -12.79 33.44
CA THR A 333 -11.15 -13.11 33.44
C THR A 333 -10.87 -14.43 32.69
N PRO A 334 -10.01 -14.44 31.66
CA PRO A 334 -9.65 -15.65 30.94
C PRO A 334 -9.12 -16.74 31.87
N GLN A 335 -9.68 -17.95 31.77
CA GLN A 335 -9.24 -19.09 32.57
C GLN A 335 -8.27 -19.98 31.78
N ALA A 336 -7.17 -20.34 32.42
CA ALA A 336 -6.19 -21.25 31.83
C ALA A 336 -6.79 -22.64 31.65
N ARG A 337 -6.69 -23.19 30.43
CA ARG A 337 -7.12 -24.55 30.05
C ARG A 337 -5.91 -25.42 29.68
N PRO A 338 -5.11 -25.89 30.65
CA PRO A 338 -3.88 -26.65 30.39
C PRO A 338 -4.11 -27.95 29.62
N GLU A 339 -5.25 -28.60 29.84
CA GLU A 339 -5.68 -29.80 29.11
C GLU A 339 -5.86 -29.52 27.62
N PHE A 340 -6.46 -28.38 27.27
CA PHE A 340 -6.67 -27.98 25.87
C PHE A 340 -5.36 -27.60 25.21
N LYS A 341 -4.46 -26.89 25.93
CA LYS A 341 -3.10 -26.58 25.46
C LYS A 341 -2.31 -27.84 25.11
N ALA A 342 -2.37 -28.87 25.96
CA ALA A 342 -1.68 -30.14 25.71
C ALA A 342 -2.22 -30.86 24.46
N ILE A 343 -3.54 -30.83 24.25
CA ILE A 343 -4.19 -31.40 23.06
C ILE A 343 -3.76 -30.66 21.79
N VAL A 344 -3.86 -29.33 21.79
CA VAL A 344 -3.50 -28.49 20.64
C VAL A 344 -2.02 -28.63 20.30
N ARG A 345 -1.14 -28.64 21.32
CA ARG A 345 0.31 -28.87 21.14
C ARG A 345 0.58 -30.20 20.45
N ARG A 346 -0.03 -31.30 20.93
CA ARG A 346 0.10 -32.63 20.29
C ARG A 346 -0.41 -32.64 18.85
N GLN A 347 -1.48 -31.90 18.56
CA GLN A 347 -2.00 -31.78 17.19
C GLN A 347 -1.06 -30.98 16.28
N GLN A 348 -0.46 -29.89 16.78
CA GLN A 348 0.51 -29.08 16.04
C GLN A 348 1.80 -29.86 15.76
N GLU A 349 2.34 -30.57 16.75
CA GLU A 349 3.51 -31.45 16.58
C GLU A 349 3.24 -32.52 15.51
N LYS A 350 2.06 -33.15 15.53
CA LYS A 350 1.64 -34.09 14.46
C LYS A 350 1.54 -33.44 13.09
N ARG A 351 1.01 -32.22 12.99
CA ARG A 351 0.90 -31.48 11.71
C ARG A 351 2.26 -31.05 11.18
N ALA A 352 3.16 -30.60 12.05
CA ALA A 352 4.53 -30.23 11.68
C ALA A 352 5.30 -31.45 11.17
N ALA A 353 5.26 -32.57 11.88
CA ALA A 353 5.88 -33.83 11.45
C ALA A 353 5.31 -34.34 10.11
N ARG A 354 4.02 -34.10 9.84
CA ARG A 354 3.42 -34.44 8.55
C ARG A 354 3.96 -33.55 7.43
N ARG A 355 4.05 -32.23 7.64
CA ARG A 355 4.61 -31.28 6.67
C ARG A 355 6.08 -31.55 6.38
N GLU A 356 6.86 -31.94 7.38
CA GLU A 356 8.28 -32.29 7.22
C GLU A 356 8.46 -33.56 6.37
N LYS A 357 7.60 -34.58 6.58
CA LYS A 357 7.56 -35.78 5.73
C LYS A 357 7.10 -35.47 4.29
N GLU A 358 6.13 -34.57 4.13
CA GLU A 358 5.68 -34.10 2.82
C GLU A 358 6.77 -33.27 2.08
N ALA A 359 7.66 -32.59 2.81
CA ALA A 359 8.77 -31.80 2.25
C ALA A 359 10.03 -32.61 1.87
N ILE A 360 10.23 -33.79 2.48
CA ILE A 360 11.33 -34.73 2.15
C ILE A 360 10.94 -35.67 0.99
N GLY A 361 9.65 -35.71 0.62
CA GLY A 361 9.09 -36.53 -0.46
C GLY A 361 9.00 -35.80 -1.80
N THR A 362 10.12 -35.27 -2.30
CA THR A 362 10.40 -34.88 -3.70
C THR A 362 11.90 -35.02 -3.93
#